data_AF-A0AAE8QKH4-F1
#
_entry.id   AF-A0AAE8QKH4-F1
#
_cell.length_a   1.000
_cell.length_b   1.000
_cell.length_c   1.000
_cell.angle_alpha   90.00
_cell.angle_beta   90.00
_cell.angle_gamma   90.00
#
_symmetry.space_group_name_H-M   'P 1'
#
loop_
_entity.id
_entity.type
_entity.pdbx_description
1 polymer ?
#
loop_
_entity_poly.entity_id
_entity_poly.type
_entity_poly.pdbx_seq_one_letter_code
_entity_poly.pdbx_strand_id
1 'polypeptide(L)'
;MNIEMLLLIGTLALLDMFSPSIIGVSVYVLLVAKKQQSRLLLTYLMTVGLFYFSTGIFLMLGLGVIFNPISNLLDSYSARLIMTMVGGILFIGSWLVPKRKANESPKPKSLHVSSMVALGFTTSILEVATALPYFAAIGILTSNQIVFYEWLPLLAGYNLVMIAPGIILLCFHLLFRRFMNKPLRKIQTLFDQRTSSTLSWMMFFVGLILLINGRMI
;
A
#
# COMPACT_ATOMS: atom_id res chain seq x y z
N MET A 1 -3.43 -7.18 23.93
CA MET A 1 -2.37 -7.24 22.88
C MET A 1 -0.98 -7.57 23.43
N ASN A 2 -0.19 -8.44 22.75
CA ASN A 2 1.17 -8.80 23.16
C ASN A 2 2.23 -7.85 22.54
N ILE A 3 3.37 -7.62 23.18
CA ILE A 3 4.42 -6.66 22.72
C ILE A 3 5.00 -7.08 21.37
N GLU A 4 5.20 -8.38 21.17
CA GLU A 4 5.72 -8.94 19.91
C GLU A 4 4.82 -8.60 18.72
N MET A 5 3.50 -8.66 18.92
CA MET A 5 2.53 -8.33 17.88
C MET A 5 2.56 -6.83 17.55
N LEU A 6 2.72 -5.97 18.56
CA LEU A 6 2.87 -4.53 18.37
C LEU A 6 4.13 -4.21 17.56
N LEU A 7 5.26 -4.85 17.89
CA LEU A 7 6.53 -4.72 17.18
C LEU A 7 6.42 -5.23 15.73
N LEU A 8 5.76 -6.36 15.53
CA LEU A 8 5.56 -6.95 14.23
C LEU A 8 4.72 -6.02 13.35
N ILE A 9 3.54 -5.58 13.82
CA ILE A 9 2.68 -4.64 13.09
C ILE A 9 3.39 -3.30 12.85
N GLY A 10 4.14 -2.81 13.83
CA GLY A 10 4.98 -1.62 13.67
C GLY A 10 6.04 -1.79 12.58
N THR A 11 6.66 -2.97 12.49
CA THR A 11 7.63 -3.29 11.43
C THR A 11 6.98 -3.34 10.05
N LEU A 12 5.78 -3.92 9.93
CA LEU A 12 5.02 -3.89 8.67
C LEU A 12 4.62 -2.46 8.29
N ALA A 13 4.23 -1.62 9.26
CA ALA A 13 3.92 -0.22 9.03
C ALA A 13 5.15 0.56 8.51
N LEU A 14 6.33 0.28 9.09
CA LEU A 14 7.59 0.85 8.63
C LEU A 14 7.95 0.38 7.22
N LEU A 15 7.58 -0.85 6.84
CA LEU A 15 7.81 -1.35 5.49
C LEU A 15 6.93 -0.61 4.47
N ASP A 16 5.66 -0.36 4.79
CA ASP A 16 4.73 0.42 3.96
C ASP A 16 5.10 1.92 3.90
N MET A 17 5.88 2.43 4.87
CA MET A 17 6.44 3.78 4.84
C MET A 17 7.30 4.03 3.58
N PHE A 18 7.85 2.98 2.97
CA PHE A 18 8.64 3.09 1.74
C PHE A 18 7.81 3.00 0.45
N SER A 19 6.48 3.20 0.55
CA SER A 19 5.59 3.28 -0.61
C SER A 19 6.13 4.25 -1.69
N PRO A 20 6.40 3.74 -2.91
CA PRO A 20 6.87 4.57 -4.01
C PRO A 20 5.89 5.67 -4.42
N SER A 21 4.58 5.45 -4.28
CA SER A 21 3.58 6.45 -4.68
C SER A 21 3.55 7.60 -3.70
N ILE A 22 3.55 7.34 -2.39
CA ILE A 22 3.53 8.39 -1.37
C ILE A 22 4.77 9.28 -1.51
N ILE A 23 5.96 8.69 -1.62
CA ILE A 23 7.21 9.45 -1.74
C ILE A 23 7.25 10.18 -3.10
N GLY A 24 6.93 9.50 -4.20
CA GLY A 24 6.97 10.07 -5.55
C GLY A 24 6.04 11.26 -5.73
N VAL A 25 4.78 11.13 -5.31
CA VAL A 25 3.79 12.22 -5.36
C VAL A 25 4.18 13.35 -4.43
N SER A 26 4.66 13.04 -3.20
CA SER A 26 5.11 14.06 -2.25
C SER A 26 6.23 14.92 -2.83
N VAL A 27 7.26 14.29 -3.40
CA VAL A 27 8.39 14.99 -4.02
C VAL A 27 7.93 15.82 -5.22
N TYR A 28 7.06 15.28 -6.08
CA TYR A 28 6.52 16.00 -7.23
C TYR A 28 5.77 17.28 -6.81
N VAL A 29 4.85 17.16 -5.84
CA VAL A 29 4.04 18.29 -5.36
C VAL A 29 4.92 19.37 -4.73
N LEU A 30 5.93 19.00 -3.93
CA LEU A 30 6.86 19.95 -3.33
C LEU A 30 7.75 20.67 -4.35
N LEU A 31 8.08 20.03 -5.47
CA LEU A 31 8.89 20.65 -6.54
C LEU A 31 8.07 21.58 -7.45
N VAL A 32 6.82 21.21 -7.75
CA VAL A 32 6.00 21.89 -8.76
C VAL A 32 5.08 22.94 -8.13
N ALA A 33 4.44 22.64 -7.00
CA ALA A 33 3.34 23.44 -6.44
C ALA A 33 3.80 24.54 -5.46
N LYS A 34 4.77 25.38 -5.85
CA LYS A 34 5.50 26.34 -4.97
C LYS A 34 4.66 27.21 -4.03
N LYS A 35 3.40 27.55 -4.37
CA LYS A 35 2.49 28.39 -3.55
C LYS A 35 1.46 27.61 -2.73
N GLN A 36 1.03 26.42 -3.17
CA GLN A 36 -0.06 25.64 -2.54
C GLN A 36 0.37 24.22 -2.13
N GLN A 37 1.67 23.95 -2.10
CA GLN A 37 2.23 22.63 -1.82
C GLN A 37 1.73 21.98 -0.52
N SER A 38 1.61 22.73 0.57
CA SER A 38 1.14 22.19 1.86
C SER A 38 -0.30 21.71 1.75
N ARG A 39 -1.19 22.54 1.23
CA ARG A 39 -2.60 22.21 1.05
C ARG A 39 -2.78 21.00 0.14
N LEU A 40 -2.13 21.01 -1.03
CA LEU A 40 -2.28 19.95 -2.03
C LEU A 40 -1.71 18.62 -1.53
N LEU A 41 -0.54 18.64 -0.88
CA LEU A 41 0.08 17.44 -0.33
C LEU A 41 -0.74 16.87 0.84
N LEU A 42 -1.21 17.72 1.75
CA LEU A 42 -2.08 17.26 2.84
C LEU A 42 -3.40 16.68 2.33
N THR A 43 -4.02 17.28 1.31
CA THR A 43 -5.22 16.69 0.68
C THR A 43 -4.92 15.30 0.11
N TYR A 44 -3.82 15.15 -0.61
CA TYR A 44 -3.41 13.86 -1.15
C TYR A 44 -3.20 12.83 -0.03
N LEU A 45 -2.38 13.14 0.98
CA LEU A 45 -2.07 12.24 2.09
C LEU A 45 -3.31 11.87 2.91
N MET A 46 -4.21 12.84 3.17
CA MET A 46 -5.47 12.58 3.85
C MET A 46 -6.39 11.67 3.03
N THR A 47 -6.43 11.85 1.71
CA THR A 47 -7.23 10.99 0.84
C THR A 47 -6.72 9.55 0.88
N VAL A 48 -5.40 9.35 0.75
CA VAL A 48 -4.77 8.03 0.82
C VAL A 48 -4.98 7.40 2.21
N GLY A 49 -4.69 8.14 3.28
CA GLY A 49 -4.84 7.66 4.64
C GLY A 49 -6.30 7.29 4.99
N LEU A 50 -7.27 8.11 4.60
CA LEU A 50 -8.69 7.80 4.79
C LEU A 50 -9.14 6.60 3.96
N PHE A 51 -8.66 6.47 2.73
CA PHE A 51 -8.98 5.33 1.88
C PHE A 51 -8.48 4.03 2.54
N TYR A 52 -7.19 3.96 2.89
CA TYR A 52 -6.62 2.77 3.51
C TYR A 52 -7.26 2.47 4.86
N PHE A 53 -7.48 3.47 5.71
CA PHE A 53 -8.17 3.29 6.99
C PHE A 53 -9.58 2.75 6.80
N SER A 54 -10.36 3.29 5.85
CA SER A 54 -11.70 2.79 5.51
C SER A 54 -11.66 1.37 4.97
N THR A 55 -10.70 1.06 4.09
CA THR A 55 -10.46 -0.30 3.60
C THR A 55 -10.12 -1.26 4.74
N GLY A 56 -9.29 -0.85 5.69
CA GLY A 56 -8.93 -1.68 6.83
C GLY A 56 -10.11 -1.94 7.77
N ILE A 57 -10.95 -0.93 8.03
CA ILE A 57 -12.21 -1.12 8.78
C ILE A 57 -13.13 -2.08 8.02
N PHE A 58 -13.32 -1.86 6.72
CA PHE A 58 -14.17 -2.71 5.89
C PHE A 58 -13.68 -4.16 5.88
N LEU A 59 -12.36 -4.36 5.83
CA LEU A 59 -11.76 -5.68 5.92
C LEU A 59 -11.93 -6.27 7.32
N MET A 60 -11.60 -5.57 8.41
CA MET A 60 -11.74 -6.10 9.77
C MET A 60 -13.19 -6.50 10.11
N LEU A 61 -14.19 -5.72 9.65
CA LEU A 61 -15.61 -6.01 9.86
C LEU A 61 -16.16 -7.04 8.86
N GLY A 62 -15.70 -6.98 7.61
CA GLY A 62 -16.18 -7.81 6.51
C GLY A 62 -15.51 -9.18 6.44
N LEU A 63 -14.28 -9.33 6.92
CA LEU A 63 -13.50 -10.58 6.86
C LEU A 63 -14.26 -11.73 7.49
N GLY A 64 -14.82 -11.57 8.70
CA GLY A 64 -15.56 -12.65 9.36
C GLY A 64 -16.84 -13.08 8.63
N VAL A 65 -17.55 -12.14 7.99
CA VAL A 65 -18.82 -12.40 7.29
C VAL A 65 -18.58 -12.96 5.88
N ILE A 66 -17.54 -12.48 5.20
CA ILE A 66 -17.19 -12.88 3.83
C ILE A 66 -16.43 -14.21 3.84
N PHE A 67 -15.57 -14.47 4.83
CA PHE A 67 -14.70 -15.65 4.83
C PHE A 67 -15.36 -16.92 5.36
N ASN A 68 -16.30 -16.87 6.30
CA ASN A 68 -17.00 -18.07 6.80
C ASN A 68 -17.68 -18.91 5.69
N PRO A 69 -18.40 -18.33 4.71
CA PRO A 69 -18.95 -19.10 3.60
C PRO A 69 -17.87 -19.50 2.57
N ILE A 70 -16.84 -18.68 2.39
CA ILE A 70 -15.76 -18.95 1.44
C ILE A 70 -14.85 -20.08 1.92
N SER A 71 -14.48 -20.15 3.21
CA SER A 71 -13.63 -21.22 3.76
C SER A 71 -14.25 -22.59 3.56
N ASN A 72 -15.56 -22.72 3.80
CA ASN A 72 -16.29 -23.97 3.58
C ASN A 72 -16.34 -24.39 2.10
N LEU A 73 -16.31 -23.41 1.17
CA LEU A 73 -16.19 -23.67 -0.26
C LEU A 73 -14.75 -23.99 -0.68
N LEU A 74 -13.75 -23.40 0.00
CA LEU A 74 -12.32 -23.59 -0.26
C LEU A 74 -11.78 -24.96 0.15
N ASP A 75 -12.44 -25.66 1.09
CA ASP A 75 -12.09 -27.02 1.49
C ASP A 75 -12.51 -28.10 0.45
N SER A 76 -13.32 -27.71 -0.54
CA SER A 76 -13.73 -28.61 -1.61
C SER A 76 -12.57 -28.94 -2.57
N TYR A 77 -12.59 -30.15 -3.12
CA TYR A 77 -11.62 -30.57 -4.15
C TYR A 77 -11.58 -29.59 -5.34
N SER A 78 -12.74 -29.08 -5.75
CA SER A 78 -12.88 -28.11 -6.84
C SER A 78 -12.20 -26.78 -6.53
N ALA A 79 -12.29 -26.29 -5.30
CA ALA A 79 -11.63 -25.04 -4.93
C ALA A 79 -10.11 -25.15 -4.87
N ARG A 80 -9.57 -26.31 -4.43
CA ARG A 80 -8.12 -26.59 -4.51
C ARG A 80 -7.61 -26.59 -5.95
N LEU A 81 -8.39 -27.16 -6.86
CA LEU A 81 -8.05 -27.22 -8.28
C LEU A 81 -8.08 -25.80 -8.92
N ILE A 82 -9.07 -24.99 -8.56
CA ILE A 82 -9.15 -23.57 -8.97
C ILE A 82 -7.98 -22.76 -8.40
N MET A 83 -7.65 -22.91 -7.11
CA MET A 83 -6.49 -22.24 -6.50
C MET A 83 -5.18 -22.61 -7.21
N THR A 84 -5.01 -23.89 -7.56
CA THR A 84 -3.82 -24.36 -8.28
C THR A 84 -3.74 -23.76 -9.68
N MET A 85 -4.86 -23.69 -10.41
CA MET A 85 -4.92 -23.06 -11.73
C MET A 85 -4.63 -21.56 -11.67
N VAL A 86 -5.28 -20.85 -10.74
CA VAL A 86 -5.06 -19.40 -10.53
C VAL A 86 -3.62 -19.14 -10.09
N GLY A 87 -3.09 -19.94 -9.18
CA GLY A 87 -1.70 -19.85 -8.72
C GLY A 87 -0.71 -20.07 -9.86
N GLY A 88 -0.94 -21.07 -10.72
CA GLY A 88 -0.14 -21.33 -11.90
C GLY A 88 -0.18 -20.19 -12.92
N ILE A 89 -1.36 -19.64 -13.19
CA ILE A 89 -1.53 -18.49 -14.10
C ILE A 89 -0.80 -17.26 -13.55
N LEU A 90 -0.91 -16.95 -12.26
CA LEU A 90 -0.21 -15.83 -11.64
C LEU A 90 1.31 -16.04 -11.64
N PHE A 91 1.77 -17.26 -11.33
CA PHE A 91 3.18 -17.61 -11.31
C PHE A 91 3.83 -17.48 -12.69
N ILE A 92 3.19 -18.03 -13.73
CA ILE A 92 3.67 -17.90 -15.12
C ILE A 92 3.51 -16.45 -15.61
N GLY A 93 2.37 -15.84 -15.30
CA GLY A 93 2.07 -14.45 -15.62
C GLY A 93 3.10 -13.46 -15.07
N SER A 94 3.71 -13.76 -13.92
CA SER A 94 4.80 -12.95 -13.34
C SER A 94 5.95 -12.69 -14.31
N TRP A 95 6.33 -13.69 -15.12
CA TRP A 95 7.39 -13.56 -16.12
C TRP A 95 6.98 -12.76 -17.35
N LEU A 96 5.68 -12.73 -17.64
CA LEU A 96 5.10 -12.01 -18.77
C LEU A 96 4.81 -10.54 -18.45
N VAL A 97 4.81 -10.15 -17.16
CA VAL A 97 4.60 -8.75 -16.76
C VAL A 97 5.69 -7.89 -17.40
N PRO A 98 5.34 -6.97 -18.31
CA PRO A 98 6.30 -6.04 -18.87
C PRO A 98 6.95 -5.29 -17.72
N LYS A 99 8.28 -5.21 -17.72
CA LYS A 99 9.01 -4.32 -16.82
C LYS A 99 8.58 -2.89 -17.18
N ARG A 100 7.52 -2.41 -16.54
CA ARG A 100 7.04 -1.04 -16.72
C ARG A 100 8.21 -0.14 -16.38
N LYS A 101 8.61 0.72 -17.33
CA LYS A 101 9.49 1.84 -17.03
C LYS A 101 8.82 2.59 -15.88
N ALA A 102 9.52 2.74 -14.77
CA ALA A 102 9.08 3.43 -13.56
C ALA A 102 8.92 4.95 -13.77
N ASN A 103 8.54 5.38 -14.97
CA ASN A 103 8.77 6.74 -15.44
C ASN A 103 7.70 7.75 -15.02
N GLU A 104 6.62 7.32 -14.37
CA GLU A 104 5.59 8.27 -13.95
C GLU A 104 5.07 7.87 -12.58
N SER A 105 5.79 8.30 -11.54
CA SER A 105 5.16 8.65 -10.27
C SER A 105 3.84 9.38 -10.60
N PRO A 106 2.69 8.96 -10.05
CA PRO A 106 1.38 9.46 -10.46
C PRO A 106 1.35 10.99 -10.46
N LYS A 107 1.34 11.61 -11.64
CA LYS A 107 1.37 13.08 -11.75
C LYS A 107 -0.05 13.61 -11.69
N PRO A 108 -0.35 14.59 -10.84
CA PRO A 108 -1.64 15.26 -10.86
C PRO A 108 -1.82 15.97 -12.21
N LYS A 109 -2.95 15.74 -12.87
CA LYS A 109 -3.30 16.40 -14.16
C LYS A 109 -3.43 17.93 -14.02
N SER A 110 -3.75 18.41 -12.82
CA SER A 110 -3.81 19.83 -12.50
C SER A 110 -3.48 20.08 -11.03
N LEU A 111 -3.06 21.29 -10.69
CA LEU A 111 -2.69 21.70 -9.32
C LEU A 111 -3.90 22.18 -8.51
N HIS A 112 -5.00 21.42 -8.55
CA HIS A 112 -6.22 21.68 -7.78
C HIS A 112 -6.50 20.56 -6.77
N VAL A 113 -7.24 20.90 -5.71
CA VAL A 113 -7.61 19.99 -4.62
C VAL A 113 -8.34 18.75 -5.16
N SER A 114 -9.28 18.91 -6.09
CA SER A 114 -10.02 17.80 -6.70
C SER A 114 -9.11 16.81 -7.45
N SER A 115 -8.07 17.31 -8.12
CA SER A 115 -7.08 16.47 -8.79
C SER A 115 -6.23 15.69 -7.80
N MET A 116 -5.92 16.25 -6.63
CA MET A 116 -5.20 15.55 -5.56
C MET A 116 -6.08 14.46 -4.92
N VAL A 117 -7.37 14.71 -4.75
CA VAL A 117 -8.33 13.68 -4.29
C VAL A 117 -8.40 12.54 -5.32
N ALA A 118 -8.62 12.86 -6.60
CA ALA A 118 -8.66 11.84 -7.66
C ALA A 118 -7.33 11.07 -7.77
N LEU A 119 -6.20 11.75 -7.60
CA LEU A 119 -4.89 11.11 -7.58
C LEU A 119 -4.74 10.20 -6.35
N GLY A 120 -5.10 10.67 -5.15
CA GLY A 120 -5.09 9.88 -3.93
C GLY A 120 -5.93 8.61 -4.05
N PHE A 121 -7.12 8.72 -4.63
CA PHE A 121 -8.02 7.58 -4.84
C PHE A 121 -7.45 6.57 -5.85
N THR A 122 -6.99 7.05 -7.01
CA THR A 122 -6.43 6.17 -8.06
C THR A 122 -5.15 5.49 -7.61
N THR A 123 -4.27 6.21 -6.91
CA THR A 123 -3.06 5.63 -6.31
C THR A 123 -3.39 4.62 -5.24
N SER A 124 -4.35 4.91 -4.36
CA SER A 124 -4.76 3.95 -3.33
C SER A 124 -5.31 2.68 -3.95
N ILE A 125 -6.20 2.74 -4.96
CA ILE A 125 -6.68 1.53 -5.66
C ILE A 125 -5.54 0.72 -6.25
N LEU A 126 -4.59 1.39 -6.90
CA LEU A 126 -3.46 0.72 -7.54
C LEU A 126 -2.53 0.07 -6.50
N GLU A 127 -2.28 0.75 -5.38
CA GLU A 127 -1.39 0.27 -4.33
C GLU A 127 -2.05 -0.75 -3.41
N VAL A 128 -3.37 -0.68 -3.20
CA VAL A 128 -4.12 -1.68 -2.41
C VAL A 128 -3.88 -3.05 -2.98
N ALA A 129 -3.87 -3.21 -4.31
CA ALA A 129 -3.53 -4.49 -4.93
C ALA A 129 -2.13 -5.00 -4.57
N THR A 130 -1.23 -4.13 -4.12
CA THR A 130 0.17 -4.41 -3.78
C THR A 130 0.52 -4.23 -2.29
N ALA A 131 -0.45 -3.87 -1.45
CA ALA A 131 -0.25 -3.54 -0.04
C ALA A 131 -0.15 -4.81 0.83
N LEU A 132 0.82 -5.69 0.50
CA LEU A 132 1.07 -6.93 1.23
C LEU A 132 1.27 -6.70 2.74
N PRO A 133 2.06 -5.69 3.18
CA PRO A 133 2.26 -5.48 4.61
C PRO A 133 0.95 -5.10 5.32
N TYR A 134 0.14 -4.22 4.71
CA TYR A 134 -1.17 -3.85 5.26
C TYR A 134 -2.12 -5.03 5.42
N PHE A 135 -2.25 -5.87 4.39
CA PHE A 135 -3.11 -7.06 4.46
C PHE A 135 -2.59 -8.09 5.46
N ALA A 136 -1.28 -8.27 5.57
CA ALA A 136 -0.71 -9.16 6.56
C ALA A 136 -1.02 -8.66 7.99
N ALA A 137 -0.89 -7.35 8.25
CA ALA A 137 -1.27 -6.76 9.54
C ALA A 137 -2.76 -6.99 9.87
N ILE A 138 -3.66 -6.80 8.90
CA ILE A 138 -5.09 -7.10 9.05
C ILE A 138 -5.32 -8.59 9.33
N GLY A 139 -4.64 -9.48 8.62
CA GLY A 139 -4.72 -10.93 8.82
C GLY A 139 -4.31 -11.34 10.23
N ILE A 140 -3.23 -10.75 10.77
CA ILE A 140 -2.77 -10.99 12.14
C ILE A 140 -3.77 -10.45 13.16
N LEU A 141 -4.32 -9.25 12.94
CA LEU A 141 -5.34 -8.68 13.84
C LEU A 141 -6.62 -9.52 13.86
N THR A 142 -7.02 -10.04 12.70
CA THR A 142 -8.21 -10.87 12.54
C THR A 142 -8.01 -12.26 13.14
N SER A 143 -6.86 -12.91 12.89
CA SER A 143 -6.59 -14.28 13.38
C SER A 143 -6.46 -14.36 14.90
N ASN A 144 -5.92 -13.30 15.52
CA ASN A 144 -5.82 -13.19 16.97
C ASN A 144 -7.12 -12.68 17.63
N GLN A 145 -8.21 -12.52 16.86
CA GLN A 145 -9.52 -12.05 17.32
C GLN A 145 -9.44 -10.80 18.20
N ILE A 146 -8.60 -9.85 17.79
CA ILE A 146 -8.40 -8.62 18.56
C ILE A 146 -9.72 -7.85 18.60
N VAL A 147 -10.06 -7.39 19.80
CA VAL A 147 -11.26 -6.60 20.11
C VAL A 147 -11.22 -5.22 19.47
N PHE A 148 -12.40 -4.68 19.14
CA PHE A 148 -12.56 -3.43 18.37
C PHE A 148 -11.76 -2.24 18.91
N TYR A 149 -11.77 -2.06 20.23
CA TYR A 149 -11.07 -0.96 20.89
C TYR A 149 -9.53 -1.09 20.87
N GLU A 150 -8.99 -2.28 20.60
CA GLU A 150 -7.54 -2.48 20.45
C GLU A 150 -7.10 -2.33 18.99
N TRP A 151 -7.82 -2.93 18.03
CA TRP A 151 -7.38 -2.88 16.64
C TRP A 151 -7.67 -1.55 15.95
N LEU A 152 -8.74 -0.84 16.31
CA LEU A 152 -9.10 0.42 15.65
C LEU A 152 -8.03 1.51 15.85
N PRO A 153 -7.54 1.79 17.09
CA PRO A 153 -6.45 2.74 17.29
C PRO A 153 -5.14 2.26 16.65
N LEU A 154 -4.89 0.95 16.63
CA LEU A 154 -3.70 0.38 16.02
C LEU A 154 -3.70 0.57 14.50
N LEU A 155 -4.85 0.37 13.85
CA LEU A 155 -5.05 0.62 12.43
C LEU A 155 -4.88 2.10 12.10
N ALA A 156 -5.40 2.99 12.94
CA ALA A 156 -5.17 4.43 12.80
C ALA A 156 -3.67 4.76 12.92
N GLY A 157 -2.99 4.20 13.93
CA GLY A 157 -1.55 4.35 14.11
C GLY A 157 -0.73 3.84 12.93
N TYR A 158 -1.09 2.68 12.38
CA TYR A 158 -0.48 2.12 11.17
C TYR A 158 -0.59 3.10 10.00
N ASN A 159 -1.81 3.61 9.74
CA ASN A 159 -2.06 4.54 8.65
C ASN A 159 -1.30 5.86 8.83
N LEU A 160 -1.15 6.35 10.07
CA LEU A 160 -0.33 7.52 10.38
C LEU A 160 1.16 7.29 10.07
N VAL A 161 1.70 6.14 10.45
CA VAL A 161 3.09 5.75 10.13
C VAL A 161 3.27 5.67 8.61
N MET A 162 2.31 5.10 7.89
CA MET A 162 2.33 4.98 6.43
C MET A 162 2.42 6.34 5.72
N ILE A 163 1.67 7.36 6.18
CA ILE A 163 1.68 8.71 5.58
C ILE A 163 2.75 9.64 6.14
N ALA A 164 3.37 9.27 7.27
CA ALA A 164 4.45 10.02 7.92
C ALA A 164 5.58 10.50 6.97
N PRO A 165 6.11 9.72 6.01
CA PRO A 165 7.21 10.17 5.16
C PRO A 165 6.83 11.39 4.32
N GLY A 166 5.59 11.46 3.83
CA GLY A 166 5.10 12.62 3.10
C GLY A 166 4.99 13.87 3.98
N ILE A 167 4.55 13.69 5.24
CA ILE A 167 4.48 14.78 6.23
C ILE A 167 5.89 15.25 6.61
N ILE A 168 6.82 14.31 6.82
CA ILE A 168 8.23 14.61 7.14
C ILE A 168 8.87 15.40 6.00
N LEU A 169 8.67 14.98 4.75
CA LEU A 169 9.15 15.70 3.57
C LEU A 169 8.56 17.12 3.49
N LEU A 170 7.27 17.29 3.79
CA LEU A 170 6.63 18.60 3.83
C LEU A 170 7.26 19.49 4.92
N CYS A 171 7.40 18.98 6.14
CA CYS A 171 8.01 19.71 7.26
C CYS A 171 9.44 20.14 6.94
N PHE A 172 10.28 19.23 6.45
CA PHE A 172 11.63 19.58 6.01
C PHE A 172 11.63 20.62 4.90
N HIS A 173 10.69 20.55 3.95
CA HIS A 173 10.64 21.51 2.85
C HIS A 173 10.23 22.91 3.32
N LEU A 174 9.33 23.00 4.31
CA LEU A 174 8.95 24.26 4.93
C LEU A 174 10.11 24.87 5.74
N LEU A 175 10.85 24.05 6.50
CA LEU A 175 11.97 24.49 7.33
C LEU A 175 13.23 24.84 6.51
N PHE A 176 13.53 24.08 5.45
CA PHE A 176 14.76 24.18 4.66
C PHE A 176 14.50 24.45 3.18
N ARG A 177 13.56 25.36 2.89
CA ARG A 177 13.08 25.68 1.53
C ARG A 177 14.20 25.99 0.52
N ARG A 178 15.30 26.60 0.97
CA ARG A 178 16.47 26.95 0.12
C ARG A 178 17.39 25.77 -0.19
N PHE A 179 17.44 24.76 0.70
CA PHE A 179 18.33 23.60 0.57
C PHE A 179 17.65 22.38 -0.05
N MET A 180 16.33 22.25 0.05
CA MET A 180 15.63 21.02 -0.35
C MET A 180 15.46 20.79 -1.86
N ASN A 181 15.67 21.78 -2.72
CA ASN A 181 15.46 21.60 -4.17
C ASN A 181 16.42 20.56 -4.79
N LYS A 182 17.67 20.50 -4.34
CA LYS A 182 18.67 19.52 -4.82
C LYS A 182 18.40 18.08 -4.31
N PRO A 183 18.19 17.83 -3.00
CA PRO A 183 17.90 16.47 -2.52
C PRO A 183 16.56 15.94 -3.03
N LEU A 184 15.51 16.76 -3.15
CA LEU A 184 14.23 16.33 -3.73
C LEU A 184 14.39 15.84 -5.18
N ARG A 185 15.17 16.54 -6.00
CA ARG A 185 15.48 16.08 -7.37
C ARG A 185 16.28 14.77 -7.38
N LYS A 186 17.22 14.59 -6.43
CA LYS A 186 17.99 13.34 -6.32
C LYS A 186 17.09 12.16 -5.94
N ILE A 187 16.15 12.38 -5.01
CA ILE A 187 15.13 11.39 -4.64
C ILE A 187 14.26 11.05 -5.85
N GLN A 188 13.78 12.07 -6.59
CA GLN A 188 13.01 11.86 -7.81
C GLN A 188 13.77 10.99 -8.82
N THR A 189 15.04 11.31 -9.10
CA THR A 189 15.86 10.51 -10.03
C THR A 189 16.13 9.09 -9.54
N LEU A 190 16.25 8.88 -8.23
CA LEU A 190 16.43 7.54 -7.64
C LEU A 190 15.17 6.69 -7.81
N PHE A 191 13.99 7.27 -7.67
CA PHE A 191 12.72 6.59 -7.89
C PHE A 191 12.46 6.31 -9.37
N ASP A 192 12.77 7.26 -10.26
CA ASP A 192 12.63 7.06 -11.72
C ASP A 192 13.57 5.96 -12.26
N GLN A 193 14.71 5.71 -11.60
CA GLN A 193 15.72 4.72 -12.00
C GLN A 193 15.47 3.30 -11.42
N ARG A 194 14.73 3.17 -10.32
CA ARG A 194 14.44 1.87 -9.67
C ARG A 194 13.33 1.14 -10.44
N THR A 195 13.74 0.35 -11.43
CA THR A 195 12.84 -0.50 -12.23
C THR A 195 12.79 -1.90 -11.63
N SER A 196 11.96 -2.10 -10.61
CA SER A 196 11.48 -3.44 -10.25
C SER A 196 9.97 -3.43 -10.32
N SER A 197 9.38 -4.22 -11.23
CA SER A 197 7.94 -4.38 -11.30
C SER A 197 7.48 -5.09 -10.02
N THR A 198 7.09 -4.32 -9.01
CA THR A 198 6.50 -4.82 -7.75
C THR A 198 5.36 -5.79 -8.04
N LEU A 199 4.60 -5.52 -9.10
CA LEU A 199 3.55 -6.40 -9.62
C LEU A 199 4.07 -7.79 -10.05
N SER A 200 5.21 -7.87 -10.73
CA SER A 200 5.80 -9.14 -11.15
C SER A 200 6.21 -9.98 -9.94
N TRP A 201 6.91 -9.37 -8.98
CA TRP A 201 7.35 -10.09 -7.77
C TRP A 201 6.17 -10.51 -6.89
N MET A 202 5.12 -9.70 -6.82
CA MET A 202 3.90 -10.05 -6.11
C MET A 202 3.15 -11.20 -6.78
N MET A 203 2.95 -11.14 -8.10
CA MET A 203 2.35 -12.25 -8.85
C MET A 203 3.13 -13.55 -8.66
N PHE A 204 4.46 -13.47 -8.56
CA PHE A 204 5.32 -14.60 -8.24
C PHE A 204 5.04 -15.19 -6.86
N PHE A 205 5.12 -14.40 -5.78
CA PHE A 205 4.91 -14.91 -4.43
C PHE A 205 3.48 -15.36 -4.18
N VAL A 206 2.48 -14.58 -4.61
CA VAL A 206 1.07 -14.95 -4.47
C VAL A 206 0.77 -16.22 -5.28
N GLY A 207 1.26 -16.29 -6.53
CA GLY A 207 1.12 -17.49 -7.36
C GLY A 207 1.77 -18.72 -6.72
N LEU A 208 2.97 -18.56 -6.16
CA LEU A 208 3.70 -19.63 -5.46
C LEU A 208 2.94 -20.11 -4.21
N ILE A 209 2.44 -19.20 -3.38
CA ILE A 209 1.67 -19.54 -2.17
C ILE A 209 0.39 -20.31 -2.55
N LEU A 210 -0.34 -19.85 -3.57
CA LEU A 210 -1.54 -20.53 -4.05
C LEU A 210 -1.24 -21.92 -4.64
N LEU A 211 -0.11 -22.07 -5.34
CA LEU A 211 0.34 -23.37 -5.85
C LEU A 211 0.70 -24.35 -4.72
N ILE A 212 1.34 -23.88 -3.66
CA ILE A 212 1.70 -24.70 -2.49
C ILE A 212 0.42 -25.12 -1.75
N ASN A 213 -0.48 -24.18 -1.45
CA ASN A 213 -1.71 -24.47 -0.72
C ASN A 213 -2.69 -25.34 -1.54
N GLY A 214 -2.74 -25.16 -2.86
CA GLY A 214 -3.55 -26.01 -3.74
C GLY A 214 -3.04 -27.45 -3.86
N ARG A 215 -1.75 -27.68 -3.55
CA ARG A 215 -1.07 -28.99 -3.62
C ARG A 215 -0.97 -29.74 -2.29
N MET A 216 -1.34 -29.15 -1.15
CA MET A 216 -1.31 -29.87 0.12
C MET A 216 -2.36 -31.00 0.13
N ILE A 217 -1.87 -32.19 -0.24
CA ILE A 217 -2.38 -33.53 0.10
C ILE A 217 -1.77 -33.89 1.45
#